data_AF-A0A1D8UYI1-F1
#
_entry.id   AF-A0A1D8UYI1-F1
#
_cell.length_a   1.000
_cell.length_b   1.000
_cell.length_c   1.000
_cell.angle_alpha   90.00
_cell.angle_beta   90.00
_cell.angle_gamma   90.00
#
_symmetry.space_group_name_H-M   'P 1'
#
loop_
_entity.id
_entity.type
_entity.pdbx_description
1 polymer ?
#
loop_
_entity_poly.entity_id
_entity_poly.type
_entity_poly.pdbx_seq_one_letter_code
_entity_poly.pdbx_strand_id
1 'polypeptide(L)'
;MLIAWALVRAADQWHEPQFLRYALKIFDDLAKSVVKFVNGRVLLLPGMQGFTQRNCVVINLSYYIFPALQAAARIHSTGPWENLIKDGVRLIENSLYGMWKLPPDWVAVQFSDDHTHIAKRWPPRFSYDAIRIPLYMVWGGVFSDPLKQNLDAFWQHWGIHAIPGWVDLPNGTRSPYNAPAGFQAVAIATDPKLAEKYKLPSVRGSGDYYSACLTMLAHIVSMENAHD
;
A
#
# COMPACT_ATOMS: atom_id res chain seq x y z
N MET A 1 -10.43 1.54 6.28
CA MET A 1 -10.63 1.63 4.81
C MET A 1 -11.12 0.32 4.19
N LEU A 2 -10.43 -0.82 4.33
CA LEU A 2 -10.88 -2.09 3.72
C LEU A 2 -12.35 -2.44 4.03
N ILE A 3 -12.77 -2.28 5.29
CA ILE A 3 -14.17 -2.52 5.70
C ILE A 3 -15.15 -1.63 4.95
N ALA A 4 -14.90 -0.31 4.92
CA ALA A 4 -15.76 0.64 4.22
C ALA A 4 -15.83 0.34 2.72
N TRP A 5 -14.70 -0.02 2.11
CA TRP A 5 -14.67 -0.35 0.70
C TRP A 5 -15.37 -1.67 0.39
N ALA A 6 -15.23 -2.70 1.22
CA ALA A 6 -15.99 -3.93 1.09
C ALA A 6 -17.51 -3.68 1.15
N LEU A 7 -17.96 -2.73 1.99
CA LEU A 7 -19.36 -2.30 2.05
C LEU A 7 -19.81 -1.58 0.77
N VAL A 8 -18.97 -0.73 0.16
CA VAL A 8 -19.27 -0.15 -1.16
C VAL A 8 -19.47 -1.26 -2.19
N ARG A 9 -18.52 -2.20 -2.27
CA ARG A 9 -18.59 -3.33 -3.20
C ARG A 9 -19.81 -4.21 -2.95
N ALA A 10 -20.16 -4.45 -1.69
CA ALA A 10 -21.36 -5.20 -1.31
C ALA A 10 -22.66 -4.48 -1.74
N ALA A 11 -22.71 -3.15 -1.63
CA ALA A 11 -23.86 -2.38 -2.11
C ALA A 11 -24.07 -2.57 -3.61
N ASP A 12 -22.99 -2.50 -4.39
CA ASP A 12 -23.02 -2.67 -5.85
C ASP A 12 -23.36 -4.11 -6.25
N GLN A 13 -22.70 -5.10 -5.63
CA GLN A 13 -22.85 -6.51 -5.97
C GLN A 13 -24.20 -7.11 -5.57
N TRP A 14 -24.76 -6.68 -4.44
CA TRP A 14 -26.01 -7.23 -3.90
C TRP A 14 -27.21 -6.30 -4.08
N HIS A 15 -27.01 -5.12 -4.68
CA HIS A 15 -28.05 -4.11 -4.86
C HIS A 15 -28.70 -3.66 -3.54
N GLU A 16 -27.92 -3.60 -2.47
CA GLU A 16 -28.38 -3.31 -1.11
C GLU A 16 -27.88 -1.93 -0.63
N PRO A 17 -28.67 -0.85 -0.80
CA PRO A 17 -28.22 0.53 -0.58
C PRO A 17 -27.86 0.83 0.88
N GLN A 18 -28.28 -0.01 1.83
CA GLN A 18 -27.88 0.08 3.23
C GLN A 18 -26.37 -0.04 3.45
N PHE A 19 -25.68 -0.88 2.67
CA PHE A 19 -24.23 -1.02 2.77
C PHE A 19 -23.51 0.26 2.36
N LEU A 20 -24.03 0.99 1.37
CA LEU A 20 -23.50 2.28 0.96
C LEU A 20 -23.64 3.32 2.10
N ARG A 21 -24.76 3.34 2.83
CA ARG A 21 -24.94 4.22 4.00
C ARG A 21 -23.92 3.92 5.10
N TYR A 22 -23.64 2.65 5.36
CA TYR A 22 -22.61 2.25 6.33
C TYR A 22 -21.20 2.63 5.86
N ALA A 23 -20.89 2.42 4.59
CA ALA A 23 -19.61 2.83 4.01
C ALA A 23 -19.39 4.34 4.14
N LEU A 24 -20.39 5.15 3.78
CA LEU A 24 -20.32 6.61 3.86
C LEU A 24 -20.04 7.08 5.30
N LYS A 25 -20.74 6.51 6.29
CA LYS A 25 -20.50 6.86 7.70
C LYS A 25 -19.04 6.57 8.12
N ILE A 26 -18.49 5.43 7.72
CA ILE A 26 -17.10 5.09 8.05
C ILE A 26 -16.13 6.04 7.35
N PHE A 27 -16.37 6.38 6.08
CA PHE A 27 -15.52 7.34 5.37
C PHE A 27 -15.58 8.74 6.01
N ASP A 28 -16.76 9.22 6.38
CA ASP A 28 -16.91 10.48 7.11
C ASP A 28 -16.11 10.50 8.41
N ASP A 29 -16.18 9.43 9.20
CA ASP A 29 -15.44 9.31 10.45
C ASP A 29 -13.92 9.26 10.21
N LEU A 30 -13.48 8.56 9.16
CA LEU A 30 -12.07 8.54 8.75
C LEU A 30 -11.58 9.92 8.32
N ALA A 31 -12.35 10.63 7.50
CA ALA A 31 -12.02 11.99 7.03
C ALA A 31 -11.85 12.96 8.21
N LYS A 32 -12.67 12.84 9.24
CA LYS A 32 -12.61 13.70 10.44
C LYS A 32 -11.49 13.32 11.40
N SER A 33 -11.16 12.03 11.50
CA SER A 33 -10.37 11.52 12.64
C SER A 33 -8.93 11.16 12.30
N VAL A 34 -8.66 10.82 11.04
CA VAL A 34 -7.33 10.32 10.63
C VAL A 34 -6.78 11.00 9.38
N VAL A 35 -7.39 12.08 8.90
CA VAL A 35 -6.83 12.89 7.80
C VAL A 35 -6.25 14.18 8.36
N LYS A 36 -5.05 14.54 7.90
CA LYS A 36 -4.34 15.74 8.38
C LYS A 36 -3.71 16.52 7.23
N PHE A 37 -3.83 17.84 7.30
CA PHE A 37 -3.18 18.75 6.36
C PHE A 37 -1.82 19.19 6.93
N VAL A 38 -0.75 18.97 6.17
CA VAL A 38 0.63 19.28 6.56
C VAL A 38 1.38 19.84 5.35
N ASN A 39 1.83 21.09 5.43
CA ASN A 39 2.62 21.76 4.38
C ASN A 39 2.00 21.62 2.98
N GLY A 40 0.70 21.91 2.85
CA GLY A 40 -0.02 21.80 1.57
C GLY A 40 -0.26 20.36 1.08
N ARG A 41 0.08 19.34 1.87
CA ARG A 41 -0.19 17.92 1.60
C ARG A 41 -1.30 17.39 2.48
N VAL A 42 -2.06 16.44 1.98
CA VAL A 42 -3.07 15.69 2.72
C VAL A 42 -2.51 14.32 3.11
N LEU A 43 -2.41 14.07 4.40
CA LEU A 43 -1.84 12.85 4.98
C LEU A 43 -2.93 11.98 5.58
N LEU A 44 -2.78 10.66 5.41
CA LEU A 44 -3.56 9.66 6.11
C LEU A 44 -2.77 9.15 7.32
N LEU A 45 -3.28 9.41 8.51
CA LEU A 45 -2.73 8.90 9.75
C LEU A 45 -3.01 7.39 9.86
N PRO A 46 -2.06 6.59 10.34
CA PRO A 46 -2.26 5.16 10.56
C PRO A 46 -3.31 4.83 11.64
N GLY A 47 -3.61 5.80 12.51
CA GLY A 47 -4.64 5.73 13.54
C GLY A 47 -4.83 7.08 14.21
N MET A 48 -5.83 7.19 15.09
CA MET A 48 -6.22 8.45 15.72
C MET A 48 -5.14 9.05 16.65
N GLN A 49 -4.29 8.22 17.23
CA GLN A 49 -3.31 8.62 18.25
C GLN A 49 -1.95 7.96 18.01
N GLY A 50 -0.88 8.60 18.50
CA GLY A 50 0.47 8.04 18.49
C GLY A 50 1.30 8.29 17.22
N PHE A 51 0.73 8.96 16.22
CA PHE A 51 1.38 9.20 14.92
C PHE A 51 1.69 10.68 14.62
N THR A 52 1.25 11.60 15.46
CA THR A 52 1.70 13.00 15.42
C THR A 52 2.76 13.21 16.49
N GLN A 53 3.93 13.70 16.09
CA GLN A 53 5.03 14.09 16.98
C GLN A 53 5.20 15.62 16.93
N ARG A 54 6.17 16.13 17.70
CA ARG A 54 6.42 17.58 17.81
C ARG A 54 6.77 18.23 16.47
N ASN A 55 7.55 17.55 15.63
CA ASN A 55 8.08 18.09 14.37
C ASN A 55 7.66 17.31 13.12
N CYS A 56 6.97 16.18 13.27
CA CYS A 56 6.58 15.35 12.13
C CYS A 56 5.28 14.60 12.37
N VAL A 57 4.72 14.10 11.27
CA VAL A 57 3.69 13.06 11.26
C VAL A 57 4.31 11.77 10.74
N VAL A 58 4.04 10.66 11.42
CA VAL A 58 4.40 9.34 10.95
C VAL A 58 3.21 8.73 10.19
N ILE A 59 3.46 8.30 8.96
CA ILE A 59 2.49 7.59 8.12
C ILE A 59 3.01 6.19 7.76
N ASN A 60 2.09 5.33 7.33
CA ASN A 60 2.39 4.03 6.74
C ASN A 60 1.78 4.02 5.34
N LEU A 61 2.62 4.05 4.32
CA LEU A 61 2.16 4.16 2.93
C LEU A 61 1.39 2.92 2.47
N SER A 62 1.55 1.78 3.13
CA SER A 62 0.75 0.59 2.86
C SER A 62 -0.73 0.72 3.25
N TYR A 63 -1.11 1.79 3.96
CA TYR A 63 -2.51 2.06 4.33
C TYR A 63 -3.23 2.91 3.29
N TYR A 64 -2.50 3.44 2.30
CA TYR A 64 -3.06 4.13 1.14
C TYR A 64 -3.60 3.08 0.15
N ILE A 65 -4.74 2.50 0.50
CA ILE A 65 -5.43 1.52 -0.34
C ILE A 65 -6.14 2.31 -1.46
N PHE A 66 -5.43 2.59 -2.55
CA PHE A 66 -5.88 3.43 -3.65
C PHE A 66 -7.28 3.10 -4.20
N PRO A 67 -7.64 1.83 -4.48
CA PRO A 67 -8.99 1.54 -4.97
C PRO A 67 -10.09 1.85 -3.93
N ALA A 68 -9.78 1.74 -2.64
CA ALA A 68 -10.69 2.17 -1.57
C ALA A 68 -10.79 3.70 -1.48
N LEU A 69 -9.69 4.44 -1.69
CA LEU A 69 -9.72 5.91 -1.76
C LEU A 69 -10.54 6.38 -2.97
N GLN A 70 -10.40 5.73 -4.12
CA GLN A 70 -11.17 6.04 -5.33
C GLN A 70 -12.67 5.77 -5.12
N ALA A 71 -13.02 4.66 -4.46
CA ALA A 71 -14.39 4.38 -4.06
C ALA A 71 -14.93 5.48 -3.13
N ALA A 72 -14.14 5.92 -2.16
CA ALA A 72 -14.50 7.01 -1.25
C ALA A 72 -14.72 8.33 -2.00
N ALA A 73 -13.85 8.69 -2.95
CA ALA A 73 -13.98 9.88 -3.77
C ALA A 73 -15.29 9.91 -4.57
N ARG A 74 -15.71 8.75 -5.12
CA ARG A 74 -16.96 8.64 -5.88
C ARG A 74 -18.21 8.86 -5.02
N ILE A 75 -18.22 8.36 -3.78
CA ILE A 75 -19.42 8.37 -2.93
C ILE A 75 -19.44 9.51 -1.90
N HIS A 76 -18.30 10.16 -1.68
CA HIS A 76 -18.12 11.28 -0.76
C HIS A 76 -17.25 12.36 -1.43
N SER A 77 -17.80 13.00 -2.46
CA SER A 77 -17.09 13.93 -3.36
C SER A 77 -16.53 15.19 -2.68
N THR A 78 -17.10 15.60 -1.53
CA THR A 78 -16.59 16.72 -0.73
C THR A 78 -15.47 16.32 0.24
N GLY A 79 -15.16 15.03 0.32
CA GLY A 79 -14.14 14.48 1.22
C GLY A 79 -12.71 14.70 0.70
N PRO A 80 -11.70 14.42 1.53
CA PRO A 80 -10.29 14.65 1.20
C PRO A 80 -9.69 13.63 0.21
N TRP A 81 -10.50 12.74 -0.36
CA TRP A 81 -10.07 11.48 -0.97
C TRP A 81 -9.25 11.65 -2.25
N GLU A 82 -9.65 12.57 -3.14
CA GLU A 82 -8.88 12.86 -4.36
C GLU A 82 -7.51 13.43 -4.03
N ASN A 83 -7.44 14.32 -3.03
CA ASN A 83 -6.17 14.86 -2.55
C ASN A 83 -5.32 13.78 -1.88
N LEU A 84 -5.91 12.85 -1.11
CA LEU A 84 -5.21 11.71 -0.53
C LEU A 84 -4.63 10.77 -1.58
N ILE A 85 -5.33 10.54 -2.70
CA ILE A 85 -4.80 9.75 -3.83
C ILE A 85 -3.58 10.46 -4.42
N LYS A 86 -3.75 11.74 -4.80
CA LYS A 86 -2.70 12.55 -5.43
C LYS A 86 -1.46 12.68 -4.55
N ASP A 87 -1.64 13.03 -3.28
CA ASP A 87 -0.53 13.19 -2.35
C ASP A 87 0.03 11.84 -1.90
N GLY A 88 -0.78 10.77 -1.83
CA GLY A 88 -0.31 9.42 -1.57
C GLY A 88 0.72 8.94 -2.60
N VAL A 89 0.43 9.13 -3.89
CA VAL A 89 1.38 8.81 -4.97
C VAL A 89 2.68 9.61 -4.82
N ARG A 90 2.57 10.94 -4.63
CA ARG A 90 3.74 11.82 -4.42
C ARG A 90 4.56 11.43 -3.19
N LEU A 91 3.90 11.06 -2.10
CA LEU A 91 4.58 10.62 -0.87
C LEU A 91 5.34 9.32 -1.10
N ILE A 92 4.81 8.38 -1.89
CA ILE A 92 5.52 7.15 -2.27
C ILE A 92 6.75 7.49 -3.11
N GLU A 93 6.60 8.33 -4.14
CA GLU A 93 7.70 8.73 -5.04
C GLU A 93 8.82 9.47 -4.29
N ASN A 94 8.47 10.28 -3.30
CA ASN A 94 9.43 11.00 -2.47
C ASN A 94 10.08 10.13 -1.39
N SER A 95 9.52 8.95 -1.08
CA SER A 95 9.96 8.08 0.01
C SER A 95 10.76 6.87 -0.47
N LEU A 96 11.58 6.99 -1.51
CA LEU A 96 12.35 5.88 -2.08
C LEU A 96 13.81 5.91 -1.59
N TYR A 97 14.22 4.90 -0.82
CA TYR A 97 15.53 4.87 -0.14
C TYR A 97 16.37 3.66 -0.52
N GLY A 98 17.66 3.76 -0.18
CA GLY A 98 18.62 2.68 -0.33
C GLY A 98 19.00 2.40 -1.79
N MET A 99 19.80 1.36 -1.97
CA MET A 99 20.26 0.94 -3.30
C MET A 99 19.11 0.48 -4.22
N TRP A 100 18.04 -0.08 -3.63
CA TRP A 100 16.87 -0.57 -4.36
C TRP A 100 15.80 0.49 -4.56
N LYS A 101 15.97 1.71 -4.00
CA LYS A 101 15.00 2.81 -4.10
C LYS A 101 13.57 2.36 -3.77
N LEU A 102 13.42 1.74 -2.59
CA LEU A 102 12.15 1.20 -2.10
C LEU A 102 11.56 2.05 -0.96
N PRO A 103 10.22 2.05 -0.80
CA PRO A 103 9.56 2.71 0.31
C PRO A 103 9.76 1.98 1.64
N PRO A 104 9.92 2.70 2.77
CA PRO A 104 9.97 2.06 4.07
C PRO A 104 8.55 1.68 4.53
N ASP A 105 8.47 0.75 5.48
CA ASP A 105 7.21 0.42 6.17
C ASP A 105 6.60 1.66 6.85
N TRP A 106 7.45 2.54 7.40
CA TRP A 106 7.04 3.72 8.15
C TRP A 106 7.81 4.96 7.69
N VAL A 107 7.07 6.00 7.33
CA VAL A 107 7.59 7.28 6.83
C VAL A 107 7.30 8.38 7.84
N ALA A 108 8.29 9.22 8.12
CA ALA A 108 8.12 10.48 8.84
C ALA A 108 8.07 11.65 7.84
N VAL A 109 6.98 12.40 7.87
CA VAL A 109 6.75 13.62 7.09
C VAL A 109 6.99 14.81 8.01
N GLN A 110 8.02 15.61 7.75
CA GLN A 110 8.35 16.76 8.59
C GLN A 110 7.36 17.91 8.39
N PHE A 111 7.19 18.71 9.44
CA PHE A 111 6.44 19.98 9.35
C PHE A 111 7.30 21.12 8.81
N SER A 112 8.63 20.97 8.80
CA SER A 112 9.55 22.04 8.40
C SER A 112 9.89 22.05 6.92
N ASP A 113 9.69 20.94 6.21
CA ASP A 113 10.10 20.79 4.81
C ASP A 113 9.19 19.82 4.05
N ASP A 114 9.44 19.72 2.75
CA ASP A 114 8.72 18.82 1.84
C ASP A 114 9.32 17.42 1.78
N HIS A 115 10.39 17.15 2.52
CA HIS A 115 11.06 15.86 2.50
C HIS A 115 10.34 14.83 3.36
N THR A 116 10.43 13.59 2.92
CA THR A 116 10.07 12.43 3.73
C THR A 116 11.36 11.80 4.27
N HIS A 117 11.25 11.18 5.45
CA HIS A 117 12.33 10.43 6.06
C HIS A 117 11.83 9.06 6.51
N ILE A 118 12.75 8.12 6.71
CA ILE A 118 12.41 6.86 7.38
C ILE A 118 12.09 7.15 8.85
N ALA A 119 10.96 6.63 9.34
CA ALA A 119 10.54 6.86 10.73
C ALA A 119 11.48 6.13 11.71
N LYS A 120 11.94 6.85 12.75
CA LYS A 120 12.98 6.35 13.67
C LYS A 120 12.52 5.28 14.67
N ARG A 121 11.21 5.12 14.89
CA ARG A 121 10.66 4.20 15.91
C ARG A 121 10.58 2.74 15.42
N TRP A 122 10.75 2.51 14.12
CA TRP A 122 10.70 1.18 13.51
C TRP A 122 12.02 0.87 12.80
N PRO A 123 12.34 -0.42 12.60
CA PRO A 123 13.44 -0.81 11.73
C PRO A 123 13.31 -0.15 10.35
N PRO A 124 14.39 0.40 9.77
CA PRO A 124 14.33 1.18 8.54
C PRO A 124 14.26 0.29 7.29
N ARG A 125 13.17 -0.47 7.16
CA ARG A 125 13.05 -1.58 6.21
C ARG A 125 11.93 -1.38 5.19
N PHE A 126 12.12 -1.96 4.01
CA PHE A 126 11.02 -2.43 3.17
C PHE A 126 10.68 -3.85 3.62
N SER A 127 9.48 -4.08 4.17
CA SER A 127 9.08 -5.40 4.65
C SER A 127 7.57 -5.65 4.55
N TYR A 128 6.97 -6.22 5.60
CA TYR A 128 5.62 -6.77 5.65
C TYR A 128 4.52 -5.71 5.56
N ASP A 129 4.83 -4.43 5.76
CA ASP A 129 3.90 -3.36 5.46
C ASP A 129 4.09 -2.88 4.02
N ALA A 130 5.31 -2.43 3.70
CA ALA A 130 5.63 -1.79 2.43
C ALA A 130 5.38 -2.67 1.20
N ILE A 131 5.45 -3.99 1.33
CA ILE A 131 5.13 -4.92 0.23
C ILE A 131 3.71 -4.76 -0.32
N ARG A 132 2.75 -4.24 0.46
CA ARG A 132 1.37 -4.00 -0.04
C ARG A 132 1.26 -2.75 -0.90
N ILE A 133 2.23 -1.84 -0.85
CA ILE A 133 2.22 -0.58 -1.61
C ILE A 133 2.10 -0.83 -3.12
N PRO A 134 3.00 -1.60 -3.77
CA PRO A 134 2.88 -1.83 -5.21
C PRO A 134 1.59 -2.56 -5.57
N LEU A 135 1.14 -3.49 -4.73
CA LEU A 135 -0.12 -4.19 -4.96
C LEU A 135 -1.30 -3.21 -5.01
N TYR A 136 -1.41 -2.28 -4.05
CA TYR A 136 -2.49 -1.29 -4.03
C TYR A 136 -2.35 -0.23 -5.12
N MET A 137 -1.14 0.11 -5.54
CA MET A 137 -0.93 1.04 -6.66
C MET A 137 -1.37 0.43 -7.98
N VAL A 138 -1.02 -0.85 -8.23
CA VAL A 138 -1.48 -1.60 -9.41
C VAL A 138 -2.99 -1.76 -9.39
N TRP A 139 -3.58 -2.12 -8.25
CA TRP A 139 -5.04 -2.26 -8.12
C TRP A 139 -5.79 -0.94 -8.31
N GLY A 140 -5.18 0.18 -7.92
CA GLY A 140 -5.76 1.51 -8.12
C GLY A 140 -5.47 2.12 -9.49
N GLY A 141 -4.73 1.46 -10.38
CA GLY A 141 -4.33 2.06 -11.66
C GLY A 141 -3.44 3.31 -11.53
N VAL A 142 -2.70 3.43 -10.43
CA VAL A 142 -1.83 4.59 -10.11
C VAL A 142 -0.37 4.19 -9.95
N PHE A 143 0.03 3.04 -10.51
CA PHE A 143 1.38 2.53 -10.35
C PHE A 143 2.40 3.41 -11.08
N SER A 144 3.29 4.04 -10.31
CA SER A 144 4.22 5.02 -10.84
C SER A 144 5.45 4.35 -11.47
N ASP A 145 5.95 4.97 -12.55
CA ASP A 145 7.11 4.46 -13.29
C ASP A 145 8.37 4.29 -12.42
N PRO A 146 8.73 5.24 -11.51
CA PRO A 146 9.93 5.08 -10.68
C PRO A 146 9.87 3.84 -9.79
N LEU A 147 8.76 3.63 -9.07
CA LEU A 147 8.65 2.48 -8.17
C LEU A 147 8.57 1.16 -8.95
N LYS A 148 7.86 1.15 -10.08
CA LYS A 148 7.78 -0.02 -10.96
C LYS A 148 9.17 -0.46 -11.41
N GLN A 149 9.98 0.43 -11.98
CA GLN A 149 11.33 0.10 -12.46
C GLN A 149 12.24 -0.40 -11.32
N ASN A 150 12.14 0.20 -10.15
CA ASN A 150 12.91 -0.19 -8.98
C ASN A 150 12.52 -1.60 -8.49
N LEU A 151 11.23 -1.91 -8.48
CA LEU A 151 10.72 -3.23 -8.11
C LEU A 151 11.08 -4.29 -9.15
N ASP A 152 10.98 -3.99 -10.45
CA ASP A 152 11.42 -4.89 -11.52
C ASP A 152 12.89 -5.31 -11.31
N ALA A 153 13.78 -4.34 -11.03
CA ALA A 153 15.17 -4.61 -10.73
C ALA A 153 15.36 -5.45 -9.44
N PHE A 154 14.57 -5.14 -8.40
CA PHE A 154 14.59 -5.86 -7.14
C PHE A 154 14.15 -7.33 -7.30
N TRP A 155 13.07 -7.59 -8.03
CA TRP A 155 12.58 -8.94 -8.32
C TRP A 155 13.56 -9.72 -9.18
N GLN A 156 14.12 -9.09 -10.22
CA GLN A 156 15.11 -9.73 -11.09
C GLN A 156 16.39 -10.11 -10.33
N HIS A 157 16.86 -9.25 -9.43
CA HIS A 157 18.08 -9.52 -8.67
C HIS A 157 17.94 -10.74 -7.76
N TRP A 158 16.85 -10.83 -6.99
CA TRP A 158 16.67 -11.92 -6.03
C TRP A 158 16.07 -13.18 -6.67
N GLY A 159 15.24 -13.02 -7.71
CA GLY A 159 14.40 -14.09 -8.23
C GLY A 159 13.24 -14.41 -7.29
N ILE A 160 12.13 -14.91 -7.88
CA ILE A 160 10.85 -15.07 -7.18
C ILE A 160 10.93 -15.95 -5.92
N HIS A 161 11.81 -16.97 -5.90
CA HIS A 161 11.93 -17.91 -4.78
C HIS A 161 12.90 -17.47 -3.68
N ALA A 162 13.68 -16.41 -3.90
CA ALA A 162 14.66 -15.91 -2.94
C ALA A 162 14.46 -14.43 -2.57
N ILE A 163 13.27 -13.87 -2.84
CA ILE A 163 12.86 -12.55 -2.36
C ILE A 163 13.10 -12.50 -0.83
N PRO A 164 13.80 -11.48 -0.30
CA PRO A 164 14.00 -11.35 1.13
C PRO A 164 12.70 -10.94 1.84
N GLY A 165 12.47 -11.46 3.04
CA GLY A 165 11.34 -11.06 3.89
C GLY A 165 11.43 -9.60 4.35
N TRP A 166 12.64 -9.04 4.39
CA TRP A 166 12.87 -7.59 4.54
C TRP A 166 14.23 -7.18 3.97
N VAL A 167 14.35 -5.90 3.61
CA VAL A 167 15.64 -5.25 3.31
C VAL A 167 15.77 -3.98 4.12
N ASP A 168 16.91 -3.84 4.81
CA ASP A 168 17.33 -2.61 5.48
C ASP A 168 17.74 -1.57 4.44
N LEU A 169 17.02 -0.45 4.41
CA LEU A 169 17.15 0.54 3.35
C LEU A 169 18.46 1.34 3.45
N PRO A 170 18.94 1.75 4.64
CA PRO A 170 20.22 2.43 4.77
C PRO A 170 21.43 1.64 4.25
N ASN A 171 21.52 0.35 4.54
CA ASN A 171 22.74 -0.44 4.26
C ASN A 171 22.55 -1.60 3.28
N GLY A 172 21.33 -1.89 2.82
CA GLY A 172 21.05 -2.94 1.86
C GLY A 172 21.05 -4.37 2.43
N THR A 173 21.26 -4.54 3.74
CA THR A 173 21.23 -5.86 4.40
C THR A 173 19.85 -6.48 4.24
N ARG A 174 19.80 -7.76 3.87
CA ARG A 174 18.55 -8.52 3.77
C ARG A 174 18.31 -9.43 4.96
N SER A 175 17.07 -9.87 5.11
CA SER A 175 16.72 -10.97 6.02
C SER A 175 17.54 -12.23 5.74
N PRO A 176 17.94 -12.99 6.79
CA PRO A 176 18.64 -14.27 6.63
C PRO A 176 17.72 -15.38 6.10
N TYR A 177 16.42 -15.10 5.99
CA TYR A 177 15.40 -15.98 5.44
C TYR A 177 14.75 -15.37 4.19
N ASN A 178 14.01 -16.18 3.43
CA ASN A 178 13.22 -15.74 2.28
C ASN A 178 11.81 -15.34 2.72
N ALA A 179 11.19 -14.47 1.94
CA ALA A 179 9.83 -14.02 2.13
C ALA A 179 8.83 -15.17 1.92
N PRO A 180 7.65 -15.11 2.60
CA PRO A 180 6.61 -16.09 2.39
C PRO A 180 5.97 -15.96 0.99
N ALA A 181 5.15 -16.94 0.62
CA ALA A 181 4.48 -17.00 -0.69
C ALA A 181 3.66 -15.74 -1.04
N GLY A 182 3.16 -15.00 -0.04
CA GLY A 182 2.46 -13.74 -0.23
C GLY A 182 3.28 -12.69 -0.95
N PHE A 183 4.59 -12.59 -0.69
CA PHE A 183 5.47 -11.66 -1.40
C PHE A 183 5.67 -12.07 -2.85
N GLN A 184 5.77 -13.37 -3.11
CA GLN A 184 5.83 -13.91 -4.47
C GLN A 184 4.56 -13.57 -5.24
N ALA A 185 3.40 -13.70 -4.58
CA ALA A 185 2.12 -13.35 -5.15
C ALA A 185 2.06 -11.85 -5.53
N VAL A 186 2.57 -10.96 -4.67
CA VAL A 186 2.68 -9.53 -5.00
C VAL A 186 3.60 -9.28 -6.19
N ALA A 187 4.80 -9.87 -6.21
CA ALA A 187 5.73 -9.70 -7.32
C ALA A 187 5.08 -10.13 -8.66
N ILE A 188 4.42 -11.29 -8.68
CA ILE A 188 3.70 -11.78 -9.86
C ILE A 188 2.53 -10.86 -10.24
N ALA A 189 1.75 -10.38 -9.29
CA ALA A 189 0.60 -9.51 -9.56
C ALA A 189 0.99 -8.09 -10.00
N THR A 190 2.25 -7.68 -9.78
CA THR A 190 2.72 -6.31 -10.05
C THR A 190 3.70 -6.20 -11.21
N ASP A 191 4.21 -7.33 -11.72
CA ASP A 191 5.11 -7.39 -12.89
C ASP A 191 4.52 -8.33 -13.95
N PRO A 192 4.06 -7.81 -15.11
CA PRO A 192 3.53 -8.61 -16.21
C PRO A 192 4.47 -9.72 -16.70
N LYS A 193 5.79 -9.50 -16.69
CA LYS A 193 6.77 -10.51 -17.13
C LYS A 193 6.82 -11.69 -16.17
N LEU A 194 6.63 -11.43 -14.87
CA LEU A 194 6.50 -12.49 -13.87
C LEU A 194 5.16 -13.20 -13.98
N ALA A 195 4.07 -12.48 -14.28
CA ALA A 195 2.75 -13.05 -14.51
C ALA A 195 2.71 -14.04 -15.70
N GLU A 196 3.44 -13.76 -16.78
CA GLU A 196 3.56 -14.67 -17.92
C GLU A 196 4.32 -15.96 -17.57
N LYS A 197 5.30 -15.87 -16.67
CA LYS A 197 6.22 -16.96 -16.34
C LYS A 197 5.76 -17.82 -15.16
N TYR A 198 5.04 -17.24 -14.21
CA TYR A 198 4.72 -17.87 -12.94
C TYR A 198 3.23 -17.79 -12.64
N LYS A 199 2.71 -18.88 -12.07
CA LYS A 199 1.35 -18.90 -11.51
C LYS A 199 1.36 -18.29 -10.11
N LEU A 200 0.29 -17.56 -9.77
CA LEU A 200 0.07 -17.11 -8.40
C LEU A 200 0.07 -18.31 -7.43
N PRO A 201 0.71 -18.19 -6.25
CA PRO A 201 0.66 -19.21 -5.22
C PRO A 201 -0.76 -19.54 -4.76
N SER A 202 -0.96 -20.75 -4.22
CA SER A 202 -2.24 -21.15 -3.61
C SER A 202 -2.40 -20.53 -2.22
N VAL A 203 -3.57 -19.96 -1.92
CA VAL A 203 -3.93 -19.46 -0.58
C VAL A 203 -3.81 -20.54 0.49
N ARG A 204 -4.23 -21.79 0.17
CA ARG A 204 -4.15 -22.92 1.10
C ARG A 204 -2.70 -23.32 1.40
N GLY A 205 -1.79 -23.07 0.46
CA GLY A 205 -0.37 -23.37 0.58
C GLY A 205 0.48 -22.26 1.20
N SER A 206 -0.13 -21.13 1.58
CA SER A 206 0.61 -19.93 2.04
C SER A 206 1.25 -20.07 3.42
N GLY A 207 0.92 -21.10 4.20
CA GLY A 207 1.58 -21.46 5.46
C GLY A 207 1.15 -20.68 6.70
N ASP A 208 0.85 -19.37 6.56
CA ASP A 208 0.37 -18.54 7.65
C ASP A 208 -0.73 -17.55 7.19
N TYR A 209 -1.39 -16.92 8.18
CA TYR A 209 -2.48 -15.97 7.95
C TYR A 209 -2.05 -14.76 7.10
N TYR A 210 -0.89 -14.17 7.40
CA TYR A 210 -0.41 -12.98 6.70
C TYR A 210 -0.19 -13.28 5.22
N SER A 211 0.53 -14.37 4.94
CA SER A 211 0.81 -14.81 3.58
C SER A 211 -0.47 -15.23 2.86
N ALA A 212 -1.41 -15.90 3.54
CA ALA A 212 -2.69 -16.29 2.93
C ALA A 212 -3.52 -15.07 2.52
N CYS A 213 -3.64 -14.06 3.39
CA CYS A 213 -4.33 -12.82 3.06
C CYS A 213 -3.66 -12.07 1.91
N LEU A 214 -2.33 -11.96 1.91
CA LEU A 214 -1.61 -11.26 0.84
C LEU A 214 -1.72 -12.00 -0.50
N THR A 215 -1.63 -13.33 -0.48
CA THR A 215 -1.88 -14.17 -1.66
C THR A 215 -3.31 -13.98 -2.18
N MET A 216 -4.31 -13.98 -1.29
CA MET A 216 -5.71 -13.77 -1.68
C MET A 216 -5.93 -12.39 -2.31
N LEU A 217 -5.35 -11.33 -1.74
CA LEU A 217 -5.41 -10.00 -2.34
C LEU A 217 -4.75 -9.97 -3.72
N ALA A 218 -3.59 -10.59 -3.90
CA ALA A 218 -2.94 -10.68 -5.20
C ALA A 218 -3.81 -11.39 -6.26
N HIS A 219 -4.53 -12.46 -5.89
CA HIS A 219 -5.52 -13.09 -6.78
C HIS A 219 -6.63 -12.12 -7.18
N ILE A 220 -7.21 -11.38 -6.23
CA ILE A 220 -8.26 -10.41 -6.52
C ILE A 220 -7.74 -9.33 -7.49
N VAL A 221 -6.55 -8.77 -7.24
CA VAL A 221 -5.93 -7.76 -8.10
C VAL A 221 -5.71 -8.29 -9.52
N SER A 222 -5.11 -9.49 -9.65
CA SER A 222 -4.85 -10.07 -10.96
C SER A 222 -6.13 -10.41 -11.72
N MET A 223 -7.21 -10.79 -11.03
CA MET A 223 -8.51 -11.01 -11.67
C MET A 223 -9.13 -9.71 -12.16
N GLU A 224 -9.13 -8.65 -11.33
CA GLU A 224 -9.77 -7.38 -11.68
C GLU A 224 -9.02 -6.64 -12.79
N ASN A 225 -7.68 -6.65 -12.76
CA ASN A 225 -6.88 -5.98 -13.78
C ASN A 225 -6.74 -6.77 -15.10
N ALA A 226 -7.18 -8.03 -15.16
CA ALA A 226 -7.23 -8.80 -16.41
C ALA A 226 -8.46 -8.46 -17.27
N HIS A 227 -9.40 -7.67 -16.73
CA HIS A 227 -10.66 -7.31 -17.36
C HIS A 227 -10.72 -5.84 -17.82
N ASP A 228 -9.63 -5.09 -17.64
CA ASP A 228 -9.42 -3.72 -18.15
C ASP A 228 -8.53 -3.72 -19.40
#